data_AF-A0A0K8PQ64-F1
#
_entry.id   AF-A0A0K8PQ64-F1
#
_cell.length_a   1.000
_cell.length_b   1.000
_cell.length_c   1.000
_cell.angle_alpha   90.00
_cell.angle_beta   90.00
_cell.angle_gamma   90.00
#
_symmetry.space_group_name_H-M   'P 1'
#
loop_
_entity.id
_entity.type
_entity.pdbx_description
1 polymer ?
#
loop_
_entity_poly.entity_id
_entity_poly.type
_entity_poly.pdbx_seq_one_letter_code
_entity_poly.pdbx_strand_id
1 'polypeptide(L)'
;MSRPAVDSAVERLCQLGLLEVAEGNEVFAIPPEVAIDRLTDLRLQRLHRELRGAPQSHRLVGELRAAQRPGALSTASIERRRDATAVRERIDRLTLLARREILSVQPSAEHGHSALLRALRAGCAGCACARWWRASP
;
A
#
# COMPACT_ATOMS: atom_id res chain seq x y z
N MET A 1 13.34 42.61 1.88
CA MET A 1 13.20 41.31 2.57
C MET A 1 12.80 41.57 4.01
N SER A 2 11.88 40.79 4.57
CA SER A 2 11.50 40.93 5.99
C SER A 2 12.61 40.35 6.89
N ARG A 3 12.82 40.93 8.07
CA ARG A 3 13.77 40.45 9.08
C ARG A 3 13.68 38.93 9.34
N PRO A 4 12.50 38.31 9.53
CA PRO A 4 12.39 36.86 9.70
C PRO A 4 12.86 36.05 8.48
N ALA A 5 12.74 36.57 7.26
CA ALA A 5 13.23 35.90 6.07
C ALA A 5 14.76 35.92 5.99
N VAL A 6 15.40 36.96 6.52
CA VAL A 6 16.86 37.06 6.63
C VAL A 6 17.37 36.07 7.67
N ASP A 7 16.76 36.03 8.85
CA ASP A 7 17.17 35.13 9.93
C ASP A 7 17.08 33.65 9.49
N SER A 8 15.97 33.28 8.82
CA SER A 8 15.81 31.92 8.27
C SER A 8 16.81 31.60 7.16
N ALA A 9 17.16 32.58 6.32
CA ALA A 9 18.18 32.38 5.29
C ALA A 9 19.57 32.18 5.89
N VAL A 10 19.94 32.97 6.89
CA VAL A 10 21.22 32.85 7.61
C VAL A 10 21.31 31.50 8.32
N GLU A 11 20.26 31.08 9.03
CA GLU A 11 20.22 29.77 9.67
C GLU A 11 20.45 28.64 8.67
N ARG A 12 19.77 28.69 7.52
CA ARG A 12 19.94 27.70 6.46
C ARG A 12 21.34 27.70 5.87
N LEU A 13 21.96 28.88 5.70
CA LEU A 13 23.34 28.98 5.20
C LEU A 13 24.35 28.43 6.23
N CYS A 14 24.11 28.64 7.53
CA CYS A 14 24.89 27.99 8.60
C CYS A 14 24.73 26.47 8.59
N GLN A 15 23.51 25.95 8.43
CA GLN A 15 23.24 24.50 8.33
C GLN A 15 23.93 23.85 7.11
N LEU A 16 24.03 24.58 6.01
CA LEU A 16 24.79 24.15 4.83
C LEU A 16 26.30 24.29 5.02
N GLY A 17 26.74 24.89 6.12
CA GLY A 17 28.14 25.17 6.43
C GLY A 17 28.79 26.15 5.46
N LEU A 18 27.98 27.08 4.93
CA LEU A 18 28.41 28.17 4.05
C LEU A 18 28.77 29.44 4.83
N LEU A 19 28.41 29.47 6.11
CA LEU A 19 28.73 30.53 7.03
C LEU A 19 29.40 29.92 8.26
N GLU A 20 30.45 30.58 8.75
CA GLU A 20 31.08 30.28 10.03
C GLU A 20 30.62 31.29 11.07
N VAL A 21 30.21 30.78 12.24
CA VAL A 21 29.83 31.61 13.37
C VAL A 21 31.04 31.69 14.29
N ALA A 22 31.64 32.87 14.40
CA ALA A 22 32.74 33.12 15.33
C ALA A 22 32.24 33.36 16.75
N GLU A 23 33.14 33.27 17.73
CA GLU A 23 32.84 33.64 19.12
C GLU A 23 32.34 35.09 19.16
N GLY A 24 31.11 35.29 19.65
CA GLY A 24 30.47 36.62 19.68
C GLY A 24 29.31 36.82 18.70
N ASN A 25 28.85 35.77 18.01
CA ASN A 25 27.67 35.80 17.13
C ASN A 25 27.92 36.58 15.81
N GLU A 26 29.18 36.79 15.45
CA GLU A 26 29.57 37.29 14.14
C GLU A 26 29.57 36.15 13.11
N VAL A 27 29.08 36.45 11.91
CA VAL A 27 28.86 35.46 10.85
C VAL A 27 29.75 35.80 9.66
N PHE A 28 30.65 34.89 9.32
CA PHE A 28 31.60 35.04 8.21
C PHE A 28 31.23 34.12 7.06
N ALA A 29 31.28 34.66 5.84
CA ALA A 29 31.11 33.84 4.64
C ALA A 29 32.40 33.06 4.35
N ILE A 30 32.25 31.76 4.06
CA ILE A 30 33.38 30.96 3.60
C ILE A 30 33.77 31.37 2.16
N PRO A 31 35.02 31.11 1.73
CA PRO A 31 35.44 31.37 0.35
C PRO A 31 34.52 30.68 -0.66
N PRO A 32 34.17 31.35 -1.78
CA PRO A 32 33.19 30.82 -2.73
C PRO A 32 33.62 29.50 -3.34
N GLU A 33 34.93 29.27 -3.52
CA GLU A 33 35.47 28.00 -4.04
C GLU A 33 35.14 26.85 -3.08
N VAL A 34 35.37 27.06 -1.78
CA VAL A 34 35.06 26.08 -0.72
C VAL A 34 33.55 25.86 -0.57
N ALA A 35 32.76 26.93 -0.72
CA ALA A 35 31.31 26.84 -0.73
C ALA A 35 30.77 25.96 -1.87
N ILE A 36 31.32 26.13 -3.07
CA ILE A 36 30.90 25.37 -4.26
C ILE A 36 31.27 23.89 -4.09
N ASP A 37 32.48 23.59 -3.63
CA ASP A 37 32.90 22.21 -3.37
C ASP A 37 31.99 21.53 -2.35
N ARG A 38 31.69 22.22 -1.23
CA ARG A 38 30.81 21.72 -0.18
C ARG A 38 29.38 21.48 -0.68
N LEU A 39 28.83 22.40 -1.48
CA LEU A 39 27.51 22.22 -2.09
C LEU A 39 27.48 21.06 -3.08
N THR A 40 28.57 20.87 -3.82
CA THR A 40 28.74 19.76 -4.77
C THR A 40 28.75 18.43 -4.04
N ASP A 41 29.49 18.32 -2.95
CA ASP A 41 29.53 17.13 -2.09
C ASP A 41 28.15 16.83 -1.49
N LEU A 42 27.45 17.82 -0.96
CA LEU A 42 26.09 17.65 -0.43
C LEU A 42 25.13 17.16 -1.52
N ARG A 43 25.24 17.68 -2.74
CA ARG A 43 24.44 17.24 -3.89
C ARG A 43 24.75 15.80 -4.29
N LEU A 44 26.03 15.43 -4.37
CA LEU A 44 26.48 14.07 -4.67
C LEU A 44 26.03 13.08 -3.62
N GLN A 45 26.13 13.41 -2.34
CA GLN A 45 25.64 12.56 -1.26
C GLN A 45 24.13 12.34 -1.34
N ARG A 46 23.35 13.39 -1.63
CA ARG A 46 21.91 13.28 -1.82
C ARG A 46 21.57 12.37 -3.00
N LEU A 47 22.22 12.56 -4.14
CA LEU A 47 22.05 11.70 -5.32
C LEU A 47 22.40 10.24 -5.02
N HIS A 48 23.51 9.98 -4.31
CA HIS A 48 23.87 8.63 -3.88
C HIS A 48 22.83 8.00 -2.96
N ARG A 49 22.20 8.77 -2.07
CA ARG A 49 21.10 8.26 -1.22
C ARG A 49 19.87 7.92 -2.06
N GLU A 50 19.49 8.80 -2.98
CA GLU A 50 18.35 8.60 -3.89
C GLU A 50 18.57 7.35 -4.77
N LEU A 51 19.78 7.19 -5.33
CA LEU A 51 20.16 6.01 -6.12
C LEU A 51 20.18 4.72 -5.29
N ARG A 52 20.58 4.76 -4.01
CA ARG A 52 20.51 3.59 -3.13
C ARG A 52 19.08 3.17 -2.78
N GLY A 53 18.10 4.07 -2.88
CA GLY A 53 16.68 3.76 -2.66
C GLY A 53 15.97 3.16 -3.88
N ALA A 54 16.41 3.50 -5.09
CA ALA A 54 15.81 3.00 -6.34
C ALA A 54 15.74 1.45 -6.47
N PRO A 55 16.74 0.67 -6.01
CA PRO A 55 16.69 -0.79 -6.01
C PRO A 55 15.52 -1.36 -5.19
N GLN A 56 15.13 -0.73 -4.08
CA GLN A 56 14.02 -1.20 -3.25
C GLN A 56 12.68 -1.03 -3.98
N SER A 57 12.50 0.10 -4.66
CA SER A 57 11.34 0.34 -5.53
C SER A 57 11.27 -0.67 -6.67
N HIS A 58 12.41 -0.98 -7.31
CA HIS A 58 12.46 -1.99 -8.37
C HIS A 58 12.18 -3.40 -7.85
N ARG A 59 12.63 -3.74 -6.64
CA ARG A 59 12.34 -5.02 -5.99
C ARG A 59 10.85 -5.17 -5.71
N LEU A 60 10.22 -4.14 -5.14
CA LEU A 60 8.77 -4.12 -4.87
C LEU A 60 7.95 -4.22 -6.16
N VAL A 61 8.36 -3.51 -7.22
CA VAL A 61 7.71 -3.63 -8.54
C VAL A 61 7.89 -5.04 -9.12
N GLY A 62 9.07 -5.65 -8.93
CA GLY A 62 9.33 -7.04 -9.32
C GLY A 62 8.44 -8.04 -8.57
N GLU A 63 8.35 -7.90 -7.25
CA GLU A 63 7.47 -8.72 -6.37
C GLU A 63 5.99 -8.54 -6.75
N LEU A 64 5.54 -7.30 -6.98
CA LEU A 64 4.18 -6.99 -7.43
C LEU A 64 3.87 -7.56 -8.81
N ARG A 65 4.82 -7.51 -9.77
CA ARG A 65 4.65 -8.13 -11.09
C ARG A 65 4.66 -9.65 -11.02
N ALA A 66 5.46 -10.24 -10.12
CA ALA A 66 5.46 -11.68 -9.88
C ALA A 66 4.13 -12.15 -9.27
N ALA A 67 3.56 -11.40 -8.33
CA ALA A 67 2.24 -11.67 -7.76
C ALA A 67 1.09 -11.49 -8.78
N GLN A 68 1.27 -10.61 -9.78
CA GLN A 68 0.28 -10.33 -10.83
C GLN A 68 0.49 -11.16 -12.11
N ARG A 69 1.47 -12.07 -12.16
CA ARG A 69 1.78 -12.82 -13.38
C ARG A 69 0.53 -13.61 -13.83
N PRO A 70 0.08 -13.48 -15.09
CA PRO A 70 -1.12 -14.14 -15.59
C PRO A 70 -0.89 -15.65 -15.69
N GLY A 71 -1.29 -16.33 -14.63
CA GLY A 71 -1.27 -17.78 -14.45
C GLY A 71 -1.99 -18.18 -13.15
N ALA A 72 -2.22 -17.22 -12.25
CA ALA A 72 -2.97 -17.41 -11.00
C ALA A 72 -4.44 -16.95 -11.06
N LEU A 73 -4.92 -16.40 -12.18
CA LEU A 73 -6.35 -16.49 -12.50
C LEU A 73 -6.55 -17.86 -13.11
N SER A 74 -6.70 -18.85 -12.24
CA SER A 74 -7.13 -20.21 -12.59
C SER A 74 -8.14 -20.11 -13.72
N THR A 75 -7.83 -20.71 -14.86
CA THR A 75 -8.85 -21.25 -15.78
C THR A 75 -9.98 -21.77 -14.91
N ALA A 76 -11.20 -21.26 -15.07
CA ALA A 76 -12.34 -21.60 -14.23
C ALA A 76 -12.43 -23.13 -14.11
N SER A 77 -11.93 -23.67 -13.00
CA SER A 77 -11.79 -25.10 -12.81
C SER A 77 -13.02 -25.56 -12.05
N ILE A 78 -13.82 -26.43 -12.67
CA ILE A 78 -14.99 -27.01 -12.02
C ILE A 78 -14.50 -28.03 -10.98
N GLU A 79 -14.64 -27.69 -9.71
CA GLU A 79 -14.28 -28.54 -8.58
C GLU A 79 -15.51 -29.33 -8.11
N ARG A 80 -15.54 -30.66 -8.32
CA ARG A 80 -16.63 -31.52 -7.84
C ARG A 80 -16.32 -32.04 -6.43
N ARG A 81 -17.17 -31.73 -5.46
CA ARG A 81 -17.12 -32.26 -4.09
C ARG A 81 -18.37 -33.08 -3.81
N ARG A 82 -18.19 -34.26 -3.22
CA ARG A 82 -19.29 -35.20 -2.91
C ARG A 82 -19.83 -35.08 -1.50
N ASP A 83 -19.05 -34.47 -0.61
CA ASP A 83 -19.38 -34.35 0.80
C ASP A 83 -19.92 -32.94 1.12
N ALA A 84 -21.05 -32.90 1.83
CA ALA A 84 -21.73 -31.67 2.21
C ALA A 84 -20.88 -30.81 3.17
N THR A 85 -20.08 -31.44 4.05
CA THR A 85 -19.23 -30.67 4.98
C THR A 85 -18.05 -30.02 4.24
N ALA A 86 -17.42 -30.76 3.33
CA ALA A 86 -16.38 -30.24 2.45
C ALA A 86 -16.87 -29.15 1.48
N VAL A 87 -18.13 -29.20 1.04
CA VAL A 87 -18.77 -28.13 0.27
C VAL A 87 -18.95 -26.88 1.13
N ARG A 88 -19.44 -27.04 2.37
CA ARG A 88 -19.66 -25.94 3.32
C ARG A 88 -18.36 -25.22 3.69
N GLU A 89 -17.31 -25.96 4.03
CA GLU A 89 -15.98 -25.38 4.30
C GLU A 89 -15.41 -24.63 3.10
N ARG A 90 -15.64 -25.15 1.88
CA ARG A 90 -15.17 -24.50 0.66
C ARG A 90 -15.91 -23.19 0.40
N ILE A 91 -17.24 -23.19 0.58
CA ILE A 91 -18.07 -21.98 0.49
C ILE A 91 -17.60 -20.94 1.51
N ASP A 92 -17.33 -21.33 2.75
CA ASP A 92 -16.85 -20.42 3.79
C ASP A 92 -15.51 -19.76 3.39
N ARG A 93 -14.58 -20.55 2.84
CA ARG A 93 -13.31 -20.02 2.33
C ARG A 93 -13.50 -19.05 1.17
N LEU A 94 -14.37 -19.37 0.21
CA LEU A 94 -14.65 -18.50 -0.94
C LEU A 94 -15.32 -17.19 -0.52
N THR A 95 -16.21 -17.26 0.47
CA THR A 95 -16.93 -16.12 1.04
C THR A 95 -15.96 -15.13 1.71
N LEU A 96 -14.92 -15.62 2.39
CA LEU A 96 -13.87 -14.79 2.99
C LEU A 96 -12.98 -14.09 1.95
N LEU A 97 -12.89 -14.62 0.73
CA LEU A 97 -12.06 -14.07 -0.35
C LEU A 97 -12.81 -13.05 -1.22
N ALA A 98 -14.12 -12.93 -1.05
CA ALA A 98 -14.94 -12.00 -1.82
C ALA A 98 -14.59 -10.55 -1.45
N ARG A 99 -14.50 -9.69 -2.47
CA ARG A 99 -14.07 -8.28 -2.31
C ARG A 99 -15.14 -7.24 -2.64
N ARG A 100 -16.24 -7.64 -3.27
CA ARG A 100 -17.26 -6.71 -3.78
C ARG A 100 -18.67 -7.16 -3.42
N GLU A 101 -19.05 -8.34 -3.89
CA GLU A 101 -20.42 -8.84 -3.75
C GLU A 101 -20.43 -10.36 -3.60
N ILE A 102 -21.38 -10.86 -2.83
CA ILE A 102 -21.65 -12.29 -2.67
C ILE A 102 -23.13 -12.52 -2.96
N LEU A 103 -23.41 -13.33 -3.98
CA LEU A 103 -24.74 -13.81 -4.30
C LEU A 103 -24.87 -15.26 -3.85
N SER A 104 -25.84 -15.53 -2.97
CA SER A 104 -26.08 -16.86 -2.41
C SER A 104 -27.57 -17.17 -2.46
N VAL A 105 -27.90 -18.36 -2.98
CA VAL A 105 -29.23 -18.95 -2.92
C VAL A 105 -29.15 -20.14 -2.00
N GLN A 106 -29.95 -20.13 -0.93
CA GLN A 106 -29.98 -21.21 0.06
C GLN A 106 -31.39 -21.77 0.17
N PRO A 107 -31.56 -23.12 0.14
CA PRO A 107 -32.88 -23.74 0.19
C PRO A 107 -33.58 -23.65 1.56
N SER A 108 -32.87 -23.32 2.65
CA SER A 108 -33.48 -23.01 3.94
C SER A 108 -32.64 -21.99 4.73
N ALA A 109 -33.31 -21.10 5.47
CA ALA A 109 -32.70 -20.04 6.28
C ALA A 109 -32.01 -20.55 7.55
N GLU A 110 -32.17 -21.83 7.89
CA GLU A 110 -31.72 -22.42 9.15
C GLU A 110 -30.19 -22.62 9.22
N HIS A 111 -29.49 -22.55 8.08
CA HIS A 111 -28.04 -22.70 8.01
C HIS A 111 -27.35 -21.43 7.51
N GLY A 112 -27.39 -20.38 8.32
CA GLY A 112 -26.57 -19.18 8.08
C GLY A 112 -25.09 -19.53 8.13
N HIS A 113 -24.37 -19.36 7.01
CA HIS A 113 -22.91 -19.52 7.00
C HIS A 113 -22.29 -18.34 7.75
N SER A 114 -21.58 -18.62 8.86
CA SER A 114 -20.92 -17.60 9.68
C SER A 114 -19.89 -16.77 8.89
N ALA A 115 -19.34 -17.31 7.80
CA ALA A 115 -18.46 -16.58 6.89
C ALA A 115 -19.19 -15.48 6.10
N LEU A 116 -20.47 -15.69 5.75
CA LEU A 116 -21.27 -14.72 4.99
C LEU A 116 -21.56 -13.50 5.84
N LEU A 117 -21.90 -13.70 7.11
CA LEU A 117 -22.06 -12.63 8.09
C LEU A 117 -20.77 -11.83 8.31
N ARG A 118 -19.60 -12.49 8.25
CA ARG A 118 -18.29 -11.82 8.36
C ARG A 118 -17.96 -11.00 7.12
N ALA A 119 -18.24 -11.50 5.93
CA ALA A 119 -18.01 -10.77 4.68
C ALA A 119 -18.90 -9.52 4.57
N LEU A 120 -20.16 -9.62 4.99
CA LEU A 120 -21.07 -8.47 5.09
C LEU A 120 -20.55 -7.39 6.06
N ARG A 121 -20.03 -7.79 7.23
CA ARG A 121 -19.41 -6.87 8.20
C ARG A 121 -18.13 -6.21 7.66
N ALA A 122 -17.44 -6.86 6.72
CA ALA A 122 -16.26 -6.32 6.04
C ALA A 122 -16.61 -5.36 4.88
N GLY A 123 -17.89 -5.01 4.70
CA GLY A 123 -18.34 -4.02 3.71
C GLY A 123 -18.70 -4.59 2.34
N CYS A 124 -18.78 -5.92 2.19
CA CYS A 124 -19.36 -6.51 0.97
C CYS A 124 -20.88 -6.32 0.95
N ALA A 125 -21.43 -5.95 -0.21
CA ALA A 125 -22.87 -6.00 -0.42
C ALA A 125 -23.31 -7.46 -0.55
N GLY A 126 -24.43 -7.84 0.07
CA GLY A 126 -24.97 -9.19 -0.08
C GLY A 126 -26.48 -9.17 -0.14
N CYS A 127 -27.01 -9.90 -1.12
CA CYS A 127 -28.43 -10.16 -1.27
C CYS A 127 -28.69 -11.65 -0.99
N ALA A 128 -29.40 -11.93 0.10
CA ALA A 128 -29.91 -13.27 0.38
C ALA A 128 -31.32 -13.39 -0.22
N CYS A 129 -31.44 -14.08 -1.35
CA CYS A 129 -32.74 -14.36 -1.94
C CYS A 129 -33.26 -15.71 -1.41
N ALA A 130 -34.18 -15.67 -0.44
CA ALA A 130 -34.73 -16.85 0.23
C ALA A 130 -36.04 -17.37 -0.40
N ARG A 131 -36.41 -16.89 -1.59
CA ARG A 131 -37.66 -17.24 -2.24
C ARG A 131 -37.34 -17.68 -3.66
N TRP A 132 -38.08 -18.67 -4.17
CA TRP A 132 -37.90 -19.40 -5.44
C TRP A 132 -37.31 -20.81 -5.28
N TRP A 133 -38.12 -21.71 -4.74
CA TRP A 133 -38.40 -23.03 -5.34
C TRP A 133 -39.66 -23.62 -4.68
N ARG A 134 -40.83 -23.29 -5.23
CA ARG A 134 -42.05 -24.12 -5.15
C ARG A 134 -42.59 -24.24 -6.56
N ALA A 135 -43.10 -25.45 -6.86
CA ALA A 135 -43.63 -25.95 -8.14
C ALA A 135 -42.54 -26.39 -9.13
N SER A 136 -42.55 -27.59 -9.74
CA SER A 136 -43.44 -28.77 -9.81
C SER A 136 -42.71 -29.82 -10.70
N PRO A 137 -43.28 -31.00 -11.02
CA PRO A 137 -43.89 -32.06 -10.21
C PRO A 137 -42.93 -33.25 -9.98
#